data_AF-A0CY16-F1
#
_entry.id   AF-A0CY16-F1
#
_cell.length_a   1.000
_cell.length_b   1.000
_cell.length_c   1.000
_cell.angle_alpha   90.00
_cell.angle_beta   90.00
_cell.angle_gamma   90.00
#
_symmetry.space_group_name_H-M   'P 1'
#
loop_
_entity.id
_entity.type
_entity.pdbx_description
1 polymer ?
#
loop_
_entity_poly.entity_id
_entity_poly.type
_entity_poly.pdbx_seq_one_letter_code
_entity_poly.pdbx_strand_id
1 'polypeptide(L)'
;MNELKLLERLPARKTNIKMNFVLNGVFSFPEEWRVTDESNPNLFQYSVAFLDQRLSGGKVLPRELTEKEKKEIEEAEAAKKAKKQPKKDAKIEPPKLTPEEEKEKLLREQMELEEQQRLKAEWDALTEEEQFYKTQEDQFKSPSIKFDQNQFSQELTGQKLVIQQERVRVDQGEWIFLYKSPIPGDEEVAKLKKTKPKTLNINDLNIIVFKAWIDYLPFQTPGQTETIQRIKFTQYMDEQSPPETPKPNIETMYMYLKINLSQPITPVRFEPQPTFQDLIPLAPEPRPIPLSQQCIEELRSDLQVIIESLAMEYSNMFSKDLNKYQNEKQSNMLMTHKKQSLQQRKEHFLYDFNISGKYKILKERIKKSIVKLCRDKFNKSGSVTGISTTQSDQFYSELYVFLMEEMRQVLINMVRENKEALQEDFSHLLSKKKTIQDVGFQEIIVEKTN
;
A
#
# COMPACT_ATOMS: atom_id res chain seq x y z
N MET A 1 16.54 14.05 13.14
CA MET A 1 15.18 13.80 13.67
C MET A 1 14.34 12.81 12.84
N ASN A 2 14.78 12.33 11.67
CA ASN A 2 14.00 11.40 10.84
C ASN A 2 14.32 9.91 11.01
N GLU A 3 15.46 9.54 11.63
CA GLU A 3 15.81 8.11 11.82
C GLU A 3 15.01 7.43 12.95
N LEU A 4 14.53 8.20 13.94
CA LEU A 4 13.70 7.67 15.03
C LEU A 4 12.30 7.24 14.56
N LYS A 5 11.78 7.83 13.47
CA LYS A 5 10.46 7.47 12.91
C LYS A 5 10.44 6.13 12.18
N LEU A 6 11.60 5.60 11.77
CA LEU A 6 11.67 4.29 11.13
C LEU A 6 11.56 3.14 12.16
N LEU A 7 12.07 3.37 13.37
CA LEU A 7 12.06 2.39 14.47
C LEU A 7 10.68 2.27 15.15
N GLU A 8 9.85 3.32 15.13
CA GLU A 8 8.47 3.30 15.65
C GLU A 8 7.48 2.53 14.74
N ARG A 9 7.88 2.15 13.52
CA ARG A 9 7.00 1.49 12.52
C ARG A 9 7.02 -0.03 12.55
N LEU A 10 7.84 -0.64 13.40
CA LEU A 10 7.70 -2.07 13.65
C LEU A 10 6.44 -2.28 14.50
N PRO A 11 5.45 -3.08 14.04
CA PRO A 11 4.31 -3.41 14.88
C PRO A 11 4.86 -3.96 16.20
N ALA A 12 4.42 -3.36 17.32
CA ALA A 12 4.88 -3.72 18.65
C ALA A 12 5.00 -5.25 18.76
N ARG A 13 6.18 -5.74 19.17
CA ARG A 13 6.38 -7.19 19.37
C ARG A 13 5.31 -7.66 20.33
N LYS A 14 4.44 -8.54 19.86
CA LYS A 14 3.34 -9.09 20.65
C LYS A 14 3.94 -9.78 21.87
N THR A 15 3.47 -9.42 23.05
CA THR A 15 3.94 -9.96 24.32
C THR A 15 3.11 -11.16 24.75
N ASN A 16 1.83 -11.20 24.38
CA ASN A 16 0.92 -12.31 24.64
C ASN A 16 -0.15 -12.47 23.54
N ILE A 17 -0.52 -13.70 23.23
CA ILE A 17 -1.69 -14.06 22.41
C ILE A 17 -2.45 -15.17 23.12
N LYS A 18 -3.77 -15.02 23.30
CA LYS A 18 -4.62 -16.10 23.80
C LYS A 18 -5.18 -16.88 22.61
N MET A 19 -4.94 -18.18 22.59
CA MET A 19 -5.46 -19.11 21.60
C MET A 19 -6.56 -19.96 22.24
N ASN A 20 -7.76 -19.94 21.66
CA ASN A 20 -8.91 -20.71 22.09
C ASN A 20 -9.19 -21.79 21.05
N PHE A 21 -9.22 -23.04 21.50
CA PHE A 21 -9.53 -24.20 20.70
C PHE A 21 -10.92 -24.69 21.07
N VAL A 22 -11.79 -24.88 20.08
CA VAL A 22 -13.14 -25.41 20.24
C VAL A 22 -13.29 -26.63 19.33
N LEU A 23 -13.59 -27.77 19.94
CA LEU A 23 -13.81 -29.05 19.30
C LEU A 23 -15.31 -29.31 19.19
N ASN A 24 -15.86 -29.26 17.98
CA ASN A 24 -17.29 -29.48 17.79
C ASN A 24 -17.65 -30.97 17.86
N GLY A 25 -16.73 -31.84 17.43
CA GLY A 25 -16.89 -33.29 17.52
C GLY A 25 -16.02 -34.04 16.51
N VAL A 26 -16.07 -35.37 16.62
CA VAL A 26 -15.51 -36.29 15.61
C VAL A 26 -16.65 -37.03 14.94
N PHE A 27 -16.61 -37.07 13.62
CA PHE A 27 -17.71 -37.53 12.76
C PHE A 27 -17.24 -38.62 11.81
N SER A 28 -18.21 -39.39 11.28
CA SER A 28 -17.97 -40.50 10.35
C SER A 28 -16.91 -41.49 10.85
N PHE A 29 -16.97 -41.81 12.16
CA PHE A 29 -16.12 -42.84 12.74
C PHE A 29 -16.62 -44.24 12.36
N PRO A 30 -15.78 -45.28 12.45
CA PRO A 30 -16.14 -46.64 12.04
C PRO A 30 -17.37 -47.17 12.78
N GLU A 31 -18.32 -47.75 12.05
CA GLU A 31 -19.59 -48.24 12.59
C GLU A 31 -19.38 -49.36 13.64
N GLU A 32 -18.29 -50.11 13.53
CA GLU A 32 -17.91 -51.13 14.51
C GLU A 32 -17.71 -50.53 15.92
N TRP A 33 -17.26 -49.29 16.01
CA TRP A 33 -17.08 -48.62 17.30
C TRP A 33 -18.42 -48.27 17.94
N ARG A 34 -19.40 -47.85 17.13
CA ARG A 34 -20.76 -47.60 17.62
C ARG A 34 -21.36 -48.86 18.23
N VAL A 35 -21.31 -49.97 17.50
CA VAL A 35 -21.84 -51.26 17.97
C VAL A 35 -21.11 -51.74 19.23
N THR A 36 -19.78 -51.57 19.27
CA THR A 36 -18.95 -52.00 20.40
C THR A 36 -19.23 -51.17 21.65
N ASP A 37 -19.33 -49.84 21.52
CA ASP A 37 -19.58 -48.92 22.63
C ASP A 37 -21.04 -49.00 23.12
N GLU A 38 -22.01 -49.22 22.22
CA GLU A 38 -23.42 -49.49 22.59
C GLU A 38 -23.55 -50.80 23.37
N SER A 39 -22.82 -51.85 22.95
CA SER A 39 -22.83 -53.16 23.62
C SER A 39 -22.06 -53.18 24.94
N ASN A 40 -21.06 -52.32 25.08
CA ASN A 40 -20.16 -52.25 26.25
C ASN A 40 -20.03 -50.80 26.74
N PRO A 41 -21.08 -50.23 27.34
CA PRO A 41 -21.04 -48.86 27.82
C PRO A 41 -19.93 -48.68 28.86
N ASN A 42 -19.15 -47.61 28.71
CA ASN A 42 -17.99 -47.27 29.55
C ASN A 42 -16.78 -48.23 29.46
N LEU A 43 -16.67 -49.03 28.40
CA LEU A 43 -15.45 -49.81 28.16
C LEU A 43 -14.33 -48.98 27.53
N PHE A 44 -14.67 -48.04 26.66
CA PHE A 44 -13.72 -47.19 25.93
C PHE A 44 -13.89 -45.72 26.29
N GLN A 45 -12.78 -44.98 26.25
CA GLN A 45 -12.74 -43.54 26.37
C GLN A 45 -12.01 -42.94 25.16
N TYR A 46 -12.54 -41.82 24.69
CA TYR A 46 -11.88 -41.02 23.66
C TYR A 46 -11.21 -39.81 24.31
N SER A 47 -9.97 -39.54 23.90
CA SER A 47 -9.25 -38.33 24.32
C SER A 47 -8.49 -37.70 23.16
N VAL A 48 -8.40 -36.38 23.16
CA VAL A 48 -7.71 -35.60 22.13
C VAL A 48 -6.57 -34.83 22.78
N ALA A 49 -5.37 -34.92 22.21
CA ALA A 49 -4.19 -34.20 22.69
C ALA A 49 -3.73 -33.18 21.64
N PHE A 50 -3.56 -31.93 22.08
CA PHE A 50 -3.12 -30.79 21.26
C PHE A 50 -2.42 -29.74 22.13
N LEU A 51 -1.27 -29.21 21.70
CA LEU A 51 -0.55 -28.12 22.39
C LEU A 51 -0.33 -28.32 23.90
N ASP A 52 0.16 -29.49 24.29
CA ASP A 52 0.35 -29.95 25.68
C ASP A 52 -0.94 -30.09 26.52
N GLN A 53 -2.11 -29.88 25.92
CA GLN A 53 -3.41 -30.04 26.54
C GLN A 53 -4.03 -31.37 26.11
N ARG A 54 -4.79 -32.00 27.00
CA ARG A 54 -5.52 -33.24 26.70
C ARG A 54 -6.98 -33.10 27.10
N LEU A 55 -7.86 -33.11 26.10
CA LEU A 55 -9.30 -33.22 26.29
C LEU A 55 -9.64 -34.69 26.48
N SER A 56 -10.30 -35.03 27.58
CA SER A 56 -10.71 -36.40 27.89
C SER A 56 -12.21 -36.48 28.12
N GLY A 57 -12.76 -37.70 28.10
CA GLY A 57 -14.20 -37.90 28.31
C GLY A 57 -15.02 -37.75 27.03
N GLY A 58 -14.41 -38.02 25.87
CA GLY A 58 -15.16 -38.19 24.64
C GLY A 58 -16.05 -39.44 24.74
N LYS A 59 -17.32 -39.30 24.35
CA LYS A 59 -18.30 -40.39 24.31
C LYS A 59 -19.01 -40.40 22.95
N VAL A 60 -19.32 -41.60 22.47
CA VAL A 60 -20.17 -41.77 21.28
C VAL A 60 -21.59 -41.38 21.65
N LEU A 61 -22.12 -40.36 20.99
CA LEU A 61 -23.52 -39.98 21.07
C LEU A 61 -24.26 -40.56 19.86
N PRO A 62 -25.32 -41.36 20.08
CA PRO A 62 -26.18 -41.81 18.99
C PRO A 62 -26.93 -40.61 18.38
N ARG A 63 -27.43 -40.78 17.15
CA ARG A 63 -28.27 -39.75 16.52
C ARG A 63 -29.48 -39.45 17.40
N GLU A 64 -29.82 -38.18 17.52
CA GLU A 64 -31.05 -37.75 18.17
C GLU A 64 -32.24 -38.14 17.29
N LEU A 65 -33.31 -38.64 17.90
CA LEU A 65 -34.56 -38.90 17.18
C LEU A 65 -35.25 -37.56 16.88
N THR A 66 -35.68 -37.37 15.65
CA THR A 66 -36.46 -36.19 15.24
C THR A 66 -37.80 -36.15 15.98
N GLU A 67 -38.42 -34.97 16.09
CA GLU A 67 -39.74 -34.84 16.75
C GLU A 67 -40.83 -35.68 16.07
N LYS A 68 -40.72 -35.89 14.75
CA LYS A 68 -41.62 -36.77 13.99
C LYS A 68 -41.37 -38.25 14.34
N GLU A 69 -40.13 -38.71 14.36
CA GLU A 69 -39.80 -40.09 14.77
C GLU A 69 -40.15 -40.34 16.25
N LYS A 70 -39.95 -39.36 17.14
CA LYS A 70 -40.38 -39.44 18.54
C LYS A 70 -41.90 -39.59 18.66
N LYS A 71 -42.67 -38.80 17.89
CA LYS A 71 -44.13 -38.92 17.82
C LYS A 71 -44.58 -40.25 17.23
N GLU A 72 -43.91 -40.77 16.20
CA GLU A 72 -44.21 -42.09 15.63
C GLU A 72 -43.90 -43.23 16.61
N ILE A 73 -42.81 -43.13 17.38
CA ILE A 73 -42.48 -44.09 18.43
C ILE A 73 -43.49 -44.00 19.57
N GLU A 74 -43.85 -42.79 20.00
CA GLU A 74 -44.87 -42.56 21.03
C GLU A 74 -46.25 -43.06 20.58
N GLU A 75 -46.63 -42.82 19.32
CA GLU A 75 -47.87 -43.30 18.72
C GLU A 75 -47.84 -44.83 18.52
N ALA A 76 -46.70 -45.41 18.11
CA ALA A 76 -46.53 -46.85 18.01
C ALA A 76 -46.56 -47.52 19.40
N GLU A 77 -46.00 -46.90 20.43
CA GLU A 77 -46.11 -47.35 21.81
C GLU A 77 -47.53 -47.18 22.36
N ALA A 78 -48.20 -46.08 22.05
CA ALA A 78 -49.60 -45.83 22.40
C ALA A 78 -50.52 -46.83 21.70
N ALA A 79 -50.27 -47.16 20.43
CA ALA A 79 -51.01 -48.17 19.67
C ALA A 79 -50.75 -49.59 20.20
N LYS A 80 -49.50 -49.89 20.64
CA LYS A 80 -49.17 -51.14 21.33
C LYS A 80 -49.85 -51.22 22.71
N LYS A 81 -49.97 -50.11 23.44
CA LYS A 81 -50.72 -50.03 24.71
C LYS A 81 -52.24 -50.12 24.49
N ALA A 82 -52.77 -49.53 23.42
CA ALA A 82 -54.18 -49.60 23.03
C ALA A 82 -54.60 -51.00 22.57
N LYS A 83 -53.70 -51.78 21.97
CA LYS A 83 -53.93 -53.21 21.65
C LYS A 83 -54.07 -54.12 22.90
N LYS A 84 -53.80 -53.62 24.11
CA LYS A 84 -54.00 -54.36 25.38
C LYS A 84 -55.32 -54.02 26.10
N GLN A 85 -56.16 -53.14 25.57
CA GLN A 85 -57.50 -52.87 26.12
C GLN A 85 -58.61 -53.26 25.13
N PRO A 86 -59.74 -53.83 25.58
CA PRO A 86 -60.84 -54.19 24.68
C PRO A 86 -61.52 -52.93 24.13
N LYS A 87 -61.65 -52.88 22.81
CA LYS A 87 -62.22 -51.76 22.03
C LYS A 87 -63.69 -51.49 22.42
N LYS A 88 -64.00 -50.22 22.72
CA LYS A 88 -65.34 -49.64 22.51
C LYS A 88 -65.26 -48.71 21.32
N ASP A 89 -66.04 -49.02 20.28
CA ASP A 89 -66.16 -48.20 19.07
C ASP A 89 -66.91 -46.90 19.38
N ALA A 90 -66.21 -45.78 19.21
CA ALA A 90 -66.83 -44.47 19.05
C ALA A 90 -66.27 -43.86 17.76
N LYS A 91 -67.10 -43.83 16.72
CA LYS A 91 -66.86 -43.06 15.50
C LYS A 91 -66.83 -41.59 15.87
N ILE A 92 -65.64 -40.99 15.85
CA ILE A 92 -65.47 -39.53 15.85
C ILE A 92 -65.26 -39.15 14.38
N GLU A 93 -66.25 -38.48 13.80
CA GLU A 93 -66.11 -37.89 12.47
C GLU A 93 -65.12 -36.71 12.53
N PRO A 94 -64.20 -36.58 11.56
CA PRO A 94 -63.24 -35.48 11.56
C PRO A 94 -63.96 -34.14 11.37
N PRO A 95 -63.53 -33.07 12.07
CA PRO A 95 -64.13 -31.76 11.94
C PRO A 95 -64.03 -31.27 10.49
N LYS A 96 -65.17 -30.88 9.92
CA LYS A 96 -65.24 -30.25 8.59
C LYS A 96 -64.66 -28.84 8.72
N LEU A 97 -63.44 -28.64 8.19
CA LEU A 97 -62.81 -27.32 8.08
C LEU A 97 -63.69 -26.39 7.26
N THR A 98 -63.70 -25.11 7.62
CA THR A 98 -64.40 -24.07 6.86
C THR A 98 -63.63 -23.71 5.57
N PRO A 99 -64.29 -23.20 4.51
CA PRO A 99 -63.65 -22.87 3.23
C PRO A 99 -62.54 -21.80 3.31
N GLU A 100 -62.49 -21.01 4.39
CA GLU A 100 -61.41 -20.06 4.65
C GLU A 100 -60.18 -20.74 5.29
N GLU A 101 -60.38 -21.65 6.24
CA GLU A 101 -59.31 -22.46 6.84
C GLU A 101 -58.65 -23.38 5.80
N GLU A 102 -59.41 -23.88 4.82
CA GLU A 102 -58.89 -24.70 3.73
C GLU A 102 -57.99 -23.90 2.78
N LYS A 103 -58.32 -22.63 2.50
CA LYS A 103 -57.48 -21.72 1.70
C LYS A 103 -56.21 -21.31 2.43
N GLU A 104 -56.29 -21.02 3.72
CA GLU A 104 -55.12 -20.69 4.54
C GLU A 104 -54.17 -21.89 4.64
N LYS A 105 -54.71 -23.10 4.80
CA LYS A 105 -53.94 -24.35 4.77
C LYS A 105 -53.24 -24.56 3.42
N LEU A 106 -53.93 -24.30 2.31
CA LEU A 106 -53.37 -24.41 0.96
C LEU A 106 -52.26 -23.39 0.71
N LEU A 107 -52.43 -22.15 1.19
CA LEU A 107 -51.40 -21.11 1.11
C LEU A 107 -50.17 -21.48 1.95
N ARG A 108 -50.39 -22.00 3.16
CA ARG A 108 -49.32 -22.48 4.04
C ARG A 108 -48.58 -23.66 3.43
N GLU A 109 -49.30 -24.63 2.86
CA GLU A 109 -48.72 -25.78 2.15
C GLU A 109 -47.93 -25.34 0.92
N GLN A 110 -48.41 -24.32 0.19
CA GLN A 110 -47.69 -23.74 -0.95
C GLN A 110 -46.41 -23.02 -0.52
N MET A 111 -46.44 -22.24 0.56
CA MET A 111 -45.25 -21.60 1.13
C MET A 111 -44.25 -22.63 1.67
N GLU A 112 -44.72 -23.68 2.36
CA GLU A 112 -43.88 -24.77 2.85
C GLU A 112 -43.25 -25.55 1.69
N LEU A 113 -43.97 -25.75 0.58
CA LEU A 113 -43.44 -26.38 -0.63
C LEU A 113 -42.38 -25.50 -1.30
N GLU A 114 -42.60 -24.19 -1.41
CA GLU A 114 -41.65 -23.23 -1.97
C GLU A 114 -40.36 -23.16 -1.11
N GLU A 115 -40.51 -23.14 0.21
CA GLU A 115 -39.37 -23.18 1.14
C GLU A 115 -38.59 -24.49 1.02
N GLN A 116 -39.28 -25.64 0.92
CA GLN A 116 -38.65 -26.93 0.68
C GLN A 116 -37.91 -26.98 -0.66
N GLN A 117 -38.50 -26.39 -1.72
CA GLN A 117 -37.84 -26.27 -3.02
C GLN A 117 -36.60 -25.38 -2.94
N ARG A 118 -36.66 -24.27 -2.21
CA ARG A 118 -35.50 -23.39 -2.00
C ARG A 118 -34.38 -24.10 -1.24
N LEU A 119 -34.71 -24.77 -0.14
CA LEU A 119 -33.75 -25.55 0.64
C LEU A 119 -33.15 -26.69 -0.17
N LYS A 120 -33.94 -27.34 -1.02
CA LYS A 120 -33.46 -28.38 -1.93
C LYS A 120 -32.56 -27.82 -3.02
N ALA A 121 -32.90 -26.68 -3.62
CA ALA A 121 -32.04 -26.01 -4.58
C ALA A 121 -30.72 -25.53 -3.95
N GLU A 122 -30.76 -25.00 -2.73
CA GLU A 122 -29.56 -24.68 -1.93
C GLU A 122 -28.75 -25.93 -1.59
N TRP A 123 -29.39 -27.07 -1.36
CA TRP A 123 -28.72 -28.34 -1.12
C TRP A 123 -28.04 -28.88 -2.38
N ASP A 124 -28.77 -28.95 -3.49
CA ASP A 124 -28.30 -29.46 -4.78
C ASP A 124 -27.20 -28.57 -5.39
N ALA A 125 -27.13 -27.29 -5.00
CA ALA A 125 -26.05 -26.38 -5.37
C ALA A 125 -24.74 -26.60 -4.60
N LEU A 126 -24.76 -27.34 -3.47
CA LEU A 126 -23.56 -27.65 -2.70
C LEU A 126 -22.79 -28.80 -3.35
N THR A 127 -21.48 -28.82 -3.09
CA THR A 127 -20.63 -29.93 -3.52
C THR A 127 -20.95 -31.22 -2.75
N GLU A 128 -20.63 -32.38 -3.34
CA GLU A 128 -20.86 -33.69 -2.70
C GLU A 128 -20.19 -33.81 -1.32
N GLU A 129 -18.99 -33.22 -1.15
CA GLU A 129 -18.29 -33.19 0.14
C GLU A 129 -18.99 -32.29 1.17
N GLU A 130 -19.54 -31.14 0.77
CA GLU A 130 -20.27 -30.26 1.69
C GLU A 130 -21.62 -30.85 2.09
N GLN A 131 -22.31 -31.51 1.16
CA GLN A 131 -23.51 -32.29 1.45
C GLN A 131 -23.20 -33.43 2.43
N PHE A 132 -22.07 -34.10 2.26
CA PHE A 132 -21.60 -35.12 3.20
C PHE A 132 -21.37 -34.52 4.59
N TYR A 133 -20.62 -33.42 4.72
CA TYR A 133 -20.38 -32.78 6.01
C TYR A 133 -21.65 -32.28 6.68
N LYS A 134 -22.58 -31.66 5.94
CA LYS A 134 -23.88 -31.24 6.49
C LYS A 134 -24.72 -32.42 6.99
N THR A 135 -24.61 -33.58 6.36
CA THR A 135 -25.33 -34.80 6.79
C THR A 135 -24.70 -35.43 8.03
N GLN A 136 -23.37 -35.43 8.11
CA GLN A 136 -22.62 -36.03 9.22
C GLN A 136 -22.62 -35.13 10.46
N GLU A 137 -22.59 -33.81 10.31
CA GLU A 137 -22.66 -32.84 11.40
C GLU A 137 -24.07 -32.68 11.98
N ASP A 138 -25.10 -33.15 11.26
CA ASP A 138 -26.48 -33.13 11.72
C ASP A 138 -26.72 -34.21 12.79
N GLN A 139 -26.95 -33.72 14.00
CA GLN A 139 -27.23 -34.53 15.20
C GLN A 139 -28.42 -35.48 15.05
N PHE A 140 -29.35 -35.24 14.12
CA PHE A 140 -30.49 -36.13 13.88
C PHE A 140 -30.22 -37.21 12.83
N LYS A 141 -29.16 -37.05 12.02
CA LYS A 141 -28.85 -37.94 10.90
C LYS A 141 -27.72 -38.90 11.22
N SER A 142 -26.68 -38.43 11.89
CA SER A 142 -25.46 -39.23 12.10
C SER A 142 -24.98 -39.18 13.56
N PRO A 143 -24.43 -40.30 14.09
CA PRO A 143 -23.81 -40.31 15.40
C PRO A 143 -22.50 -39.52 15.39
N SER A 144 -22.10 -38.99 16.54
CA SER A 144 -20.84 -38.23 16.68
C SER A 144 -20.18 -38.49 18.02
N ILE A 145 -18.84 -38.36 18.07
CA ILE A 145 -18.12 -38.37 19.34
C ILE A 145 -18.03 -36.94 19.84
N LYS A 146 -18.66 -36.67 20.99
CA LYS A 146 -18.59 -35.36 21.67
C LYS A 146 -17.84 -35.49 22.99
N PHE A 147 -17.25 -34.39 23.42
CA PHE A 147 -16.41 -34.32 24.62
C PHE A 147 -17.11 -33.46 25.67
N ASP A 148 -17.09 -33.92 26.92
CA ASP A 148 -17.67 -33.18 28.06
C ASP A 148 -17.05 -31.77 28.18
N GLN A 149 -15.74 -31.66 27.95
CA GLN A 149 -15.03 -30.41 27.76
C GLN A 149 -14.64 -30.27 26.29
N ASN A 150 -15.36 -29.42 25.58
CA ASN A 150 -15.19 -29.23 24.15
C ASN A 150 -14.34 -28.00 23.79
N GLN A 151 -13.86 -27.26 24.79
CA GLN A 151 -13.05 -26.07 24.56
C GLN A 151 -11.92 -25.95 25.59
N PHE A 152 -10.80 -25.39 25.15
CA PHE A 152 -9.74 -24.95 26.04
C PHE A 152 -9.09 -23.68 25.51
N SER A 153 -8.40 -22.97 26.40
CA SER A 153 -7.68 -21.76 26.06
C SER A 153 -6.26 -21.84 26.57
N GLN A 154 -5.29 -21.45 25.74
CA GLN A 154 -3.90 -21.35 26.11
C GLN A 154 -3.40 -19.93 25.90
N GLU A 155 -2.75 -19.38 26.92
CA GLU A 155 -2.04 -18.11 26.77
C GLU A 155 -0.62 -18.38 26.26
N LEU A 156 -0.31 -17.83 25.09
CA LEU A 156 0.98 -17.95 24.43
C LEU A 156 1.81 -16.71 24.77
N THR A 157 2.83 -16.89 25.61
CA THR A 157 3.78 -15.85 26.02
C THR A 157 5.21 -16.33 25.83
N GLY A 158 6.15 -15.38 25.67
CA GLY A 158 7.58 -15.67 25.57
C GLY A 158 7.91 -16.71 24.50
N GLN A 159 8.57 -17.81 24.90
CA GLN A 159 9.01 -18.88 24.01
C GLN A 159 7.84 -19.58 23.29
N LYS A 160 6.71 -19.82 23.97
CA LYS A 160 5.54 -20.48 23.37
C LYS A 160 4.94 -19.67 22.22
N LEU A 161 4.95 -18.34 22.36
CA LEU A 161 4.50 -17.44 21.31
C LEU A 161 5.44 -17.48 20.09
N VAL A 162 6.75 -17.53 20.31
CA VAL A 162 7.74 -17.63 19.22
C VAL A 162 7.57 -18.95 18.47
N ILE A 163 7.46 -20.07 19.18
CA ILE A 163 7.22 -21.39 18.59
C ILE A 163 5.92 -21.38 17.77
N GLN A 164 4.82 -20.80 18.30
CA GLN A 164 3.58 -20.73 17.53
C GLN A 164 3.70 -19.85 16.29
N GLN A 165 4.41 -18.72 16.36
CA GLN A 165 4.65 -17.88 15.19
C GLN A 165 5.49 -18.59 14.13
N GLU A 166 6.49 -19.37 14.54
CA GLU A 166 7.30 -20.21 13.66
C GLU A 166 6.45 -21.31 13.03
N ARG A 167 5.62 -22.00 13.81
CA ARG A 167 4.67 -23.00 13.28
C ARG A 167 3.72 -22.43 12.25
N VAL A 168 3.20 -21.22 12.47
CA VAL A 168 2.34 -20.56 11.48
C VAL A 168 3.11 -20.17 10.22
N ARG A 169 4.38 -19.74 10.33
CA ARG A 169 5.16 -19.22 9.18
C ARG A 169 5.92 -20.29 8.41
N VAL A 170 6.45 -21.28 9.10
CA VAL A 170 7.40 -22.28 8.59
C VAL A 170 6.73 -23.63 8.47
N ASP A 171 6.24 -24.17 9.59
CA ASP A 171 5.67 -25.53 9.61
C ASP A 171 4.29 -25.59 8.95
N GLN A 172 3.59 -24.46 8.88
CA GLN A 172 2.24 -24.27 8.32
C GLN A 172 1.16 -25.12 8.99
N GLY A 173 1.43 -25.69 10.16
CA GLY A 173 0.46 -26.51 10.87
C GLY A 173 1.04 -27.28 12.03
N GLU A 174 0.21 -28.13 12.62
CA GLU A 174 0.58 -28.96 13.76
C GLU A 174 -0.27 -30.23 13.83
N TRP A 175 0.33 -31.31 14.35
CA TRP A 175 -0.38 -32.57 14.54
C TRP A 175 -1.26 -32.53 15.81
N ILE A 176 -2.49 -32.97 15.65
CA ILE A 176 -3.42 -33.28 16.75
C ILE A 176 -3.61 -34.79 16.82
N PHE A 177 -3.71 -35.33 18.04
CA PHE A 177 -3.83 -36.76 18.27
C PHE A 177 -5.17 -37.11 18.92
N LEU A 178 -5.84 -38.14 18.41
CA LEU A 178 -7.03 -38.74 19.00
C LEU A 178 -6.68 -40.15 19.48
N TYR A 179 -7.05 -40.47 20.71
CA TYR A 179 -6.80 -41.76 21.34
C TYR A 179 -8.14 -42.44 21.63
N LYS A 180 -8.25 -43.70 21.21
CA LYS A 180 -9.26 -44.65 21.70
C LYS A 180 -8.56 -45.61 22.64
N SER A 181 -8.89 -45.56 23.93
CA SER A 181 -8.26 -46.41 24.95
C SER A 181 -9.32 -47.11 25.80
N PRO A 182 -9.08 -48.34 26.26
CA PRO A 182 -9.93 -48.95 27.27
C PRO A 182 -9.88 -48.14 28.58
N ILE A 183 -11.01 -48.03 29.26
CA ILE A 183 -11.14 -47.42 30.58
C ILE A 183 -10.60 -48.33 31.70
N PRO A 184 -10.84 -49.66 31.68
CA PRO A 184 -10.30 -50.56 32.71
C PRO A 184 -8.77 -50.49 32.77
N GLY A 185 -8.21 -50.62 33.98
CA GLY A 185 -6.75 -50.71 34.16
C GLY A 185 -6.16 -51.98 33.55
N ASP A 186 -4.84 -52.01 33.36
CA ASP A 186 -4.13 -53.07 32.64
C ASP A 186 -4.45 -54.50 33.12
N GLU A 187 -4.64 -54.70 34.43
CA GLU A 187 -5.01 -56.00 35.01
C GLU A 187 -6.41 -56.46 34.62
N GLU A 188 -7.37 -55.54 34.52
CA GLU A 188 -8.75 -55.83 34.13
C GLU A 188 -8.86 -56.05 32.63
N VAL A 189 -8.11 -55.27 31.84
CA VAL A 189 -7.94 -55.52 30.40
C VAL A 189 -7.37 -56.91 30.17
N ALA A 190 -6.35 -57.33 30.93
CA ALA A 190 -5.78 -58.68 30.83
C ALA A 190 -6.79 -59.79 31.18
N LYS A 191 -7.73 -59.54 32.09
CA LYS A 191 -8.84 -60.48 32.39
C LYS A 191 -9.85 -60.53 31.26
N LEU A 192 -10.25 -59.39 30.70
CA LEU A 192 -11.17 -59.31 29.55
C LEU A 192 -10.61 -59.98 28.29
N LYS A 193 -9.29 -59.86 28.06
CA LYS A 193 -8.61 -60.58 26.97
C LYS A 193 -8.71 -62.12 27.13
N LYS A 194 -8.82 -62.63 28.35
CA LYS A 194 -8.94 -64.07 28.65
C LYS A 194 -10.39 -64.58 28.57
N THR A 195 -11.38 -63.77 28.93
CA THR A 195 -12.79 -64.21 28.98
C THR A 195 -13.52 -64.17 27.64
N LYS A 196 -13.00 -63.43 26.65
CA LYS A 196 -13.53 -63.33 25.26
C LYS A 196 -15.05 -63.07 25.20
N PRO A 197 -15.52 -61.86 25.53
CA PRO A 197 -16.92 -61.50 25.36
C PRO A 197 -17.37 -61.66 23.90
N LYS A 198 -18.61 -62.12 23.68
CA LYS A 198 -19.13 -62.49 22.34
C LYS A 198 -19.23 -61.32 21.35
N THR A 199 -19.15 -60.08 21.82
CA THR A 199 -19.33 -58.85 21.02
C THR A 199 -18.11 -57.94 21.02
N LEU A 200 -16.99 -58.38 21.60
CA LEU A 200 -15.77 -57.58 21.75
C LEU A 200 -14.59 -58.25 21.05
N ASN A 201 -13.99 -57.58 20.08
CA ASN A 201 -12.72 -58.01 19.53
C ASN A 201 -11.61 -57.73 20.57
N ILE A 202 -10.83 -58.75 20.90
CA ILE A 202 -9.76 -58.70 21.90
C ILE A 202 -8.71 -57.65 21.52
N ASN A 203 -8.50 -57.46 20.22
CA ASN A 203 -7.52 -56.50 19.69
C ASN A 203 -7.99 -55.05 19.84
N ASP A 204 -9.30 -54.80 19.97
CA ASP A 204 -9.85 -53.46 20.20
C ASP A 204 -9.51 -52.92 21.58
N LEU A 205 -9.08 -53.78 22.51
CA LEU A 205 -8.56 -53.40 23.82
C LEU A 205 -7.15 -52.80 23.76
N ASN A 206 -6.48 -52.83 22.60
CA ASN A 206 -5.23 -52.10 22.41
C ASN A 206 -5.53 -50.61 22.20
N ILE A 207 -4.64 -49.73 22.68
CA ILE A 207 -4.79 -48.29 22.47
C ILE A 207 -4.60 -48.01 20.98
N ILE A 208 -5.56 -47.31 20.39
CA ILE A 208 -5.49 -46.89 18.99
C ILE A 208 -5.29 -45.38 18.95
N VAL A 209 -4.24 -44.96 18.24
CA VAL A 209 -3.87 -43.55 18.08
C VAL A 209 -4.14 -43.12 16.65
N PHE A 210 -4.78 -41.96 16.52
CA PHE A 210 -4.99 -41.28 15.25
C PHE A 210 -4.29 -39.94 15.30
N LYS A 211 -3.74 -39.51 14.17
CA LYS A 211 -3.20 -38.18 14.00
C LYS A 211 -3.90 -37.47 12.84
N ALA A 212 -4.11 -36.18 13.00
CA ALA A 212 -4.61 -35.31 11.94
C ALA A 212 -3.79 -34.01 11.91
N TRP A 213 -3.68 -33.41 10.74
CA TRP A 213 -2.92 -32.18 10.53
C TRP A 213 -3.85 -30.98 10.62
N ILE A 214 -3.54 -30.03 11.50
CA ILE A 214 -4.21 -28.73 11.59
C ILE A 214 -3.46 -27.75 10.70
N ASP A 215 -4.16 -27.09 9.79
CA ASP A 215 -3.57 -26.12 8.88
C ASP A 215 -3.52 -24.73 9.53
N TYR A 216 -2.34 -24.11 9.60
CA TYR A 216 -2.19 -22.74 10.09
C TYR A 216 -2.06 -21.70 8.98
N LEU A 217 -2.11 -22.11 7.71
CA LEU A 217 -2.05 -21.21 6.56
C LEU A 217 -3.07 -20.06 6.64
N PRO A 218 -4.33 -20.26 7.11
CA PRO A 218 -5.28 -19.16 7.24
C PRO A 218 -4.77 -18.01 8.15
N PHE A 219 -3.95 -18.30 9.16
CA PHE A 219 -3.38 -17.30 10.06
C PHE A 219 -2.18 -16.53 9.47
N GLN A 220 -1.67 -16.96 8.30
CA GLN A 220 -0.73 -16.16 7.52
C GLN A 220 -1.41 -14.97 6.84
N THR A 221 -2.71 -15.06 6.57
CA THR A 221 -3.47 -13.95 5.99
C THR A 221 -3.49 -12.77 6.98
N PRO A 222 -3.12 -11.55 6.54
CA PRO A 222 -3.08 -10.39 7.42
C PRO A 222 -4.45 -10.11 8.05
N GLY A 223 -4.49 -10.02 9.38
CA GLY A 223 -5.72 -9.71 10.12
C GLY A 223 -6.59 -10.91 10.50
N GLN A 224 -6.27 -12.12 10.02
CA GLN A 224 -7.05 -13.31 10.37
C GLN A 224 -6.84 -13.73 11.83
N THR A 225 -7.93 -13.85 12.58
CA THR A 225 -7.96 -14.28 13.99
C THR A 225 -8.65 -15.61 14.21
N GLU A 226 -9.44 -16.09 13.25
CA GLU A 226 -10.25 -17.30 13.39
C GLU A 226 -10.02 -18.24 12.21
N THR A 227 -10.07 -19.54 12.45
CA THR A 227 -10.18 -20.54 11.39
C THR A 227 -11.07 -21.68 11.85
N ILE A 228 -11.85 -22.19 10.91
CA ILE A 228 -12.75 -23.32 11.08
C ILE A 228 -12.29 -24.39 10.11
N GLN A 229 -12.02 -25.60 10.60
CA GLN A 229 -11.41 -26.66 9.81
C GLN A 229 -12.06 -28.02 10.06
N ARG A 230 -12.13 -28.79 8.97
CA ARG A 230 -12.52 -30.20 8.96
C ARG A 230 -11.28 -30.99 8.59
N ILE A 231 -10.72 -31.70 9.57
CA ILE A 231 -9.42 -32.37 9.41
C ILE A 231 -9.63 -33.89 9.42
N LYS A 232 -9.15 -34.56 8.36
CA LYS A 232 -9.26 -36.01 8.22
C LYS A 232 -8.19 -36.71 9.07
N PHE A 233 -8.54 -37.86 9.65
CA PHE A 233 -7.62 -38.65 10.46
C PHE A 233 -6.82 -39.64 9.65
N THR A 234 -5.61 -39.92 10.14
CA THR A 234 -4.79 -41.06 9.73
C THR A 234 -4.41 -41.85 10.96
N GLN A 235 -4.42 -43.18 10.87
CA GLN A 235 -4.00 -44.02 11.99
C GLN A 235 -2.49 -43.85 12.18
N TYR A 236 -2.09 -43.55 13.40
CA TYR A 236 -0.70 -43.45 13.80
C TYR A 236 -0.29 -44.74 14.51
N MET A 237 0.75 -45.38 14.00
CA MET A 237 1.34 -46.59 14.57
C MET A 237 2.80 -46.28 14.84
N ASP A 238 3.23 -46.35 16.10
CA ASP A 238 4.64 -46.24 16.45
C ASP A 238 5.32 -47.62 16.44
N GLU A 239 6.66 -47.66 16.54
CA GLU A 239 7.44 -48.91 16.57
C GLU A 239 7.13 -49.78 17.80
N GLN A 240 6.51 -49.22 18.83
CA GLN A 240 6.15 -49.89 20.08
C GLN A 240 4.71 -50.42 20.07
N SER A 241 3.90 -50.04 19.08
CA SER A 241 2.51 -50.43 18.93
C SER A 241 2.43 -51.92 18.60
N PRO A 242 1.54 -52.69 19.27
CA PRO A 242 1.36 -54.10 18.96
C PRO A 242 1.03 -54.30 17.46
N PRO A 243 1.69 -55.26 16.77
CA PRO A 243 1.42 -55.53 15.35
C PRO A 243 -0.05 -55.90 15.07
N GLU A 244 -0.74 -56.42 16.08
CA GLU A 244 -2.14 -56.86 16.03
C GLU A 244 -3.16 -55.73 16.30
N THR A 245 -2.73 -54.47 16.37
CA THR A 245 -3.64 -53.34 16.58
C THR A 245 -4.64 -53.26 15.40
N PRO A 246 -5.95 -53.13 15.67
CA PRO A 246 -6.97 -53.06 14.65
C PRO A 246 -6.74 -51.89 13.69
N LYS A 247 -7.02 -52.11 12.41
CA LYS A 247 -6.98 -51.08 11.36
C LYS A 247 -8.39 -50.81 10.86
N PRO A 248 -9.17 -49.98 11.56
CA PRO A 248 -10.53 -49.67 11.15
C PRO A 248 -10.53 -48.80 9.88
N ASN A 249 -11.61 -48.85 9.11
CA ASN A 249 -11.77 -47.98 7.96
C ASN A 249 -12.05 -46.53 8.44
N ILE A 250 -11.11 -45.64 8.19
CA ILE A 250 -11.15 -44.23 8.62
C ILE A 250 -11.10 -43.24 7.45
N GLU A 251 -11.32 -43.70 6.21
CA GLU A 251 -11.19 -42.86 5.00
C GLU A 251 -12.06 -41.60 5.06
N THR A 252 -13.22 -41.70 5.68
CA THR A 252 -14.20 -40.62 5.81
C THR A 252 -14.20 -39.97 7.19
N MET A 253 -13.41 -40.45 8.14
CA MET A 253 -13.39 -39.98 9.53
C MET A 253 -12.68 -38.62 9.63
N TYR A 254 -13.35 -37.65 10.25
CA TYR A 254 -12.81 -36.30 10.41
C TYR A 254 -13.19 -35.67 11.75
N MET A 255 -12.40 -34.67 12.14
CA MET A 255 -12.66 -33.81 13.28
C MET A 255 -13.05 -32.42 12.80
N TYR A 256 -14.09 -31.87 13.42
CA TYR A 256 -14.53 -30.51 13.18
C TYR A 256 -14.08 -29.62 14.34
N LEU A 257 -13.25 -28.62 14.04
CA LEU A 257 -12.67 -27.74 15.05
C LEU A 257 -12.69 -26.28 14.61
N LYS A 258 -12.68 -25.40 15.60
CA LYS A 258 -12.60 -23.95 15.45
C LYS A 258 -11.49 -23.42 16.36
N ILE A 259 -10.57 -22.65 15.77
CA ILE A 259 -9.44 -22.03 16.47
C ILE A 259 -9.62 -20.51 16.41
N ASN A 260 -9.55 -19.86 17.57
CA ASN A 260 -9.66 -18.41 17.69
C ASN A 260 -8.44 -17.85 18.39
N LEU A 261 -7.93 -16.74 17.89
CA LEU A 261 -6.81 -16.00 18.46
C LEU A 261 -7.32 -14.64 18.95
N SER A 262 -6.86 -14.20 20.11
CA SER A 262 -7.19 -12.87 20.62
C SER A 262 -6.66 -11.74 19.73
N GLN A 263 -5.57 -12.00 19.00
CA GLN A 263 -4.93 -11.08 18.07
C GLN A 263 -4.41 -11.86 16.86
N PRO A 264 -4.46 -11.30 15.64
CA PRO A 264 -4.04 -12.01 14.44
C PRO A 264 -2.53 -12.24 14.48
N ILE A 265 -2.01 -13.41 14.13
CA ILE A 265 -0.55 -13.67 14.14
C ILE A 265 0.17 -12.79 13.11
N THR A 266 -0.41 -12.67 11.92
CA THR A 266 0.04 -11.75 10.88
C THR A 266 -0.71 -10.43 10.97
N PRO A 267 -0.07 -9.33 11.40
CA PRO A 267 -0.75 -8.05 11.51
C PRO A 267 -1.12 -7.52 10.11
N VAL A 268 -2.25 -6.82 10.02
CA VAL A 268 -2.61 -6.06 8.82
C VAL A 268 -1.53 -5.00 8.61
N ARG A 269 -0.76 -5.12 7.52
CA ARG A 269 0.14 -4.05 7.10
C ARG A 269 -0.72 -2.98 6.44
N PHE A 270 -0.90 -1.87 7.13
CA PHE A 270 -1.40 -0.66 6.49
C PHE A 270 -0.21 -0.02 5.77
N GLU A 271 -0.01 -0.39 4.50
CA GLU A 271 0.81 0.41 3.60
C GLU A 271 0.12 1.78 3.52
N PRO A 272 0.73 2.87 4.01
CA PRO A 272 0.12 4.18 3.86
C PRO A 272 -0.01 4.45 2.37
N GLN A 273 -1.26 4.58 1.88
CA GLN A 273 -1.47 4.97 0.50
C GLN A 273 -0.73 6.29 0.26
N PRO A 274 -0.01 6.42 -0.86
CA PRO A 274 0.70 7.66 -1.17
C PRO A 274 -0.32 8.79 -1.15
N THR A 275 -0.06 9.78 -0.31
CA THR A 275 -0.88 10.98 -0.24
C THR A 275 -0.70 11.75 -1.54
N PHE A 276 -1.67 12.59 -1.92
CA PHE A 276 -1.57 13.43 -3.12
C PHE A 276 -0.26 14.26 -3.17
N GLN A 277 0.31 14.59 -2.01
CA GLN A 277 1.60 15.29 -1.90
C GLN A 277 2.80 14.45 -2.33
N ASP A 278 2.73 13.11 -2.18
CA ASP A 278 3.80 12.18 -2.56
C ASP A 278 3.81 11.89 -4.07
N LEU A 279 2.69 12.14 -4.74
CA LEU A 279 2.53 12.00 -6.20
C LEU A 279 2.97 13.24 -6.98
N ILE A 280 3.16 14.37 -6.29
CA ILE A 280 3.62 15.62 -6.89
C ILE A 280 5.15 15.64 -6.80
N PRO A 281 5.87 15.69 -7.94
CA PRO A 281 7.31 15.86 -7.92
C PRO A 281 7.67 17.11 -7.12
N LEU A 282 8.62 16.98 -6.19
CA LEU A 282 9.10 18.12 -5.41
C LEU A 282 9.55 19.22 -6.38
N ALA A 283 8.98 20.43 -6.23
CA ALA A 283 9.31 21.54 -7.11
C ALA A 283 10.84 21.75 -7.06
N PRO A 284 11.51 21.89 -8.23
CA PRO A 284 12.94 22.11 -8.25
C PRO A 284 13.27 23.36 -7.44
N GLU A 285 14.31 23.28 -6.62
CA GLU A 285 14.72 24.41 -5.80
C GLU A 285 14.90 25.65 -6.69
N PRO A 286 14.33 26.81 -6.31
CA PRO A 286 14.50 28.02 -7.08
C PRO A 286 15.99 28.31 -7.22
N ARG A 287 16.45 28.48 -8.47
CA ARG A 287 17.85 28.77 -8.75
C ARG A 287 18.32 29.96 -7.89
N PRO A 288 19.48 29.87 -7.22
CA PRO A 288 20.04 30.98 -6.48
C PRO A 288 20.11 32.21 -7.39
N ILE A 289 19.55 33.32 -6.92
CA ILE A 289 19.69 34.60 -7.61
C ILE A 289 21.18 34.98 -7.51
N PRO A 290 21.87 35.30 -8.62
CA PRO A 290 23.26 35.74 -8.59
C PRO A 290 23.41 36.96 -7.67
N LEU A 291 24.54 37.09 -6.99
CA LEU A 291 24.83 38.23 -6.13
C LEU A 291 24.97 39.52 -6.97
N SER A 292 24.52 40.65 -6.43
CA SER A 292 24.57 41.98 -7.07
C SER A 292 25.91 42.36 -7.71
N GLN A 293 27.02 41.88 -7.17
CA GLN A 293 28.36 42.09 -7.74
C GLN A 293 28.56 41.34 -9.07
N GLN A 294 28.05 40.11 -9.20
CA GLN A 294 28.16 39.31 -10.43
C GLN A 294 27.37 39.93 -11.58
N CYS A 295 26.17 40.47 -11.31
CA CYS A 295 25.40 41.18 -12.32
C CYS A 295 26.11 42.45 -12.85
N ILE A 296 26.85 43.15 -11.99
CA ILE A 296 27.63 44.33 -12.38
C ILE A 296 28.86 43.90 -13.22
N GLU A 297 29.53 42.82 -12.84
CA GLU A 297 30.67 42.27 -13.60
C GLU A 297 30.24 41.75 -14.98
N GLU A 298 29.11 41.05 -15.08
CA GLU A 298 28.53 40.64 -16.37
C GLU A 298 28.24 41.85 -17.26
N LEU A 299 27.66 42.91 -16.70
CA LEU A 299 27.41 44.16 -17.44
C LEU A 299 28.72 44.78 -17.94
N ARG A 300 29.75 44.85 -17.10
CA ARG A 300 31.06 45.38 -17.50
C ARG A 300 31.70 44.56 -18.62
N SER A 301 31.63 43.23 -18.53
CA SER A 301 32.14 42.31 -19.54
C SER A 301 31.40 42.48 -20.87
N ASP A 302 30.06 42.58 -20.83
CA ASP A 302 29.27 42.82 -22.04
C ASP A 302 29.63 44.18 -22.66
N LEU A 303 29.75 45.24 -21.85
CA LEU A 303 30.15 46.58 -22.32
C LEU A 303 31.55 46.57 -22.96
N GLN A 304 32.50 45.83 -22.40
CA GLN A 304 33.83 45.69 -22.98
C GLN A 304 33.78 45.07 -24.37
N VAL A 305 33.13 43.90 -24.52
CA VAL A 305 32.99 43.21 -25.81
C VAL A 305 32.28 44.10 -26.84
N ILE A 306 31.27 44.83 -26.39
CA ILE A 306 30.54 45.80 -27.21
C ILE A 306 31.47 46.89 -27.73
N ILE A 307 32.25 47.52 -26.84
CA ILE A 307 33.10 48.65 -27.20
C ILE A 307 34.26 48.17 -28.09
N GLU A 308 34.82 47.00 -27.82
CA GLU A 308 35.82 46.37 -28.70
C GLU A 308 35.23 46.09 -30.09
N SER A 309 34.01 45.55 -30.17
CA SER A 309 33.35 45.30 -31.46
C SER A 309 33.08 46.59 -32.23
N LEU A 310 32.67 47.66 -31.55
CA LEU A 310 32.46 48.99 -32.13
C LEU A 310 33.78 49.60 -32.62
N ALA A 311 34.85 49.47 -31.85
CA ALA A 311 36.18 49.95 -32.21
C ALA A 311 36.75 49.20 -33.42
N MET A 312 36.60 47.87 -33.46
CA MET A 312 37.00 47.05 -34.61
C MET A 312 36.21 47.42 -35.86
N GLU A 313 34.89 47.61 -35.75
CA GLU A 313 34.06 47.98 -36.89
C GLU A 313 34.39 49.38 -37.41
N TYR A 314 34.57 50.34 -36.51
CA TYR A 314 35.02 51.69 -36.86
C TYR A 314 36.38 51.66 -37.57
N SER A 315 37.33 50.89 -37.03
CA SER A 315 38.64 50.68 -37.66
C SER A 315 38.50 50.03 -39.05
N ASN A 316 37.66 49.00 -39.20
CA ASN A 316 37.48 48.32 -40.48
C ASN A 316 36.84 49.22 -41.55
N MET A 317 35.88 50.08 -41.17
CA MET A 317 35.23 51.00 -42.10
C MET A 317 36.15 52.11 -42.59
N PHE A 318 37.03 52.62 -41.73
CA PHE A 318 37.87 53.79 -42.03
C PHE A 318 39.37 53.49 -42.09
N SER A 319 39.80 52.23 -42.02
CA SER A 319 41.24 51.86 -41.99
C SER A 319 42.00 52.34 -43.22
N LYS A 320 41.37 52.34 -44.40
CA LYS A 320 41.96 52.89 -45.63
C LYS A 320 42.13 54.41 -45.58
N ASP A 321 41.20 55.12 -44.94
CA ASP A 321 41.25 56.58 -44.78
C ASP A 321 42.16 57.00 -43.61
N LEU A 322 42.25 56.20 -42.55
CA LEU A 322 43.19 56.40 -41.44
C LEU A 322 44.64 56.23 -41.90
N ASN A 323 44.92 55.23 -42.73
CA ASN A 323 46.26 55.00 -43.30
C ASN A 323 46.69 56.10 -44.28
N LYS A 324 45.76 56.67 -45.07
CA LYS A 324 46.05 57.84 -45.92
C LYS A 324 46.43 59.07 -45.10
N TYR A 325 45.70 59.34 -44.01
CA TYR A 325 45.98 60.47 -43.12
C TYR A 325 47.27 60.30 -42.31
N GLN A 326 47.66 59.07 -41.95
CA GLN A 326 48.96 58.80 -41.34
C GLN A 326 50.12 59.05 -42.32
N ASN A 327 49.94 58.72 -43.60
CA ASN A 327 50.94 59.03 -44.63
C ASN A 327 50.98 60.54 -44.99
N GLU A 328 49.87 61.26 -44.83
CA GLU A 328 49.76 62.71 -45.06
C GLU A 328 50.13 63.58 -43.84
N LYS A 329 50.50 62.99 -42.68
CA LYS A 329 50.95 63.73 -41.47
C LYS A 329 52.15 64.66 -41.70
N GLN A 330 52.79 64.64 -42.88
CA GLN A 330 53.84 65.59 -43.28
C GLN A 330 53.33 66.91 -43.90
N SER A 331 52.03 67.05 -44.18
CA SER A 331 51.45 68.29 -44.70
C SER A 331 50.59 69.00 -43.64
N ASN A 332 50.95 70.23 -43.30
CA ASN A 332 50.26 71.10 -42.34
C ASN A 332 48.84 71.48 -42.81
N MET A 333 47.89 70.55 -42.74
CA MET A 333 46.48 70.83 -43.05
C MET A 333 45.75 71.41 -41.81
N LEU A 334 44.98 72.47 -42.05
CA LEU A 334 44.27 73.28 -41.05
C LEU A 334 43.36 72.44 -40.12
N MET A 335 43.49 72.64 -38.79
CA MET A 335 42.74 71.94 -37.72
C MET A 335 41.21 71.91 -37.89
N THR A 336 40.64 72.82 -38.67
CA THR A 336 39.21 72.89 -39.01
C THR A 336 38.78 71.78 -39.97
N HIS A 337 39.59 71.46 -40.99
CA HIS A 337 39.31 70.37 -41.93
C HIS A 337 39.37 69.00 -41.26
N LYS A 338 40.30 68.81 -40.31
CA LYS A 338 40.40 67.59 -39.50
C LYS A 338 39.15 67.35 -38.65
N LYS A 339 38.54 68.40 -38.08
CA LYS A 339 37.31 68.27 -37.29
C LYS A 339 36.10 67.94 -38.16
N GLN A 340 36.01 68.57 -39.33
CA GLN A 340 34.90 68.35 -40.25
C GLN A 340 34.93 66.93 -40.85
N SER A 341 36.11 66.40 -41.18
CA SER A 341 36.26 65.02 -41.65
C SER A 341 35.98 63.97 -40.57
N LEU A 342 36.34 64.22 -39.32
CA LEU A 342 35.98 63.35 -38.18
C LEU A 342 34.47 63.31 -37.95
N GLN A 343 33.80 64.46 -38.04
CA GLN A 343 32.36 64.55 -37.86
C GLN A 343 31.61 63.82 -39.00
N GLN A 344 32.05 63.97 -40.25
CA GLN A 344 31.51 63.23 -41.39
C GLN A 344 31.70 61.71 -41.25
N ARG A 345 32.88 61.25 -40.81
CA ARG A 345 33.12 59.81 -40.53
C ARG A 345 32.19 59.29 -39.44
N LYS A 346 31.97 60.09 -38.39
CA LYS A 346 31.05 59.72 -37.31
C LYS A 346 29.61 59.59 -37.81
N GLU A 347 29.15 60.54 -38.61
CA GLU A 347 27.79 60.52 -39.19
C GLU A 347 27.60 59.34 -40.14
N HIS A 348 28.59 59.05 -41.00
CA HIS A 348 28.57 57.89 -41.89
C HIS A 348 28.56 56.57 -41.11
N PHE A 349 29.41 56.44 -40.08
CA PHE A 349 29.43 55.27 -39.21
C PHE A 349 28.09 55.05 -38.53
N LEU A 350 27.50 56.10 -37.95
CA LEU A 350 26.22 55.99 -37.25
C LEU A 350 25.08 55.61 -38.20
N TYR A 351 25.08 56.14 -39.43
CA TYR A 351 24.11 55.78 -40.45
C TYR A 351 24.19 54.29 -40.80
N ASP A 352 25.37 53.80 -41.15
CA ASP A 352 25.56 52.39 -41.51
C ASP A 352 25.34 51.44 -40.32
N PHE A 353 25.75 51.86 -39.11
CA PHE A 353 25.59 51.08 -37.89
C PHE A 353 24.10 50.91 -37.50
N ASN A 354 23.30 51.94 -37.73
CA ASN A 354 21.86 51.91 -37.49
C ASN A 354 21.12 51.06 -38.54
N ILE A 355 21.52 51.11 -39.81
CA ILE A 355 20.85 50.37 -40.90
C ILE A 355 21.27 48.90 -40.94
N SER A 356 22.52 48.58 -40.63
CA SER A 356 23.06 47.21 -40.67
C SER A 356 22.46 46.26 -39.61
N GLY A 357 21.55 46.74 -38.76
CA GLY A 357 20.92 45.96 -37.70
C GLY A 357 21.82 45.67 -36.49
N LYS A 358 23.09 46.08 -36.53
CA LYS A 358 24.07 45.88 -35.45
C LYS A 358 23.72 46.68 -34.21
N TYR A 359 23.20 47.90 -34.38
CA TYR A 359 22.61 48.67 -33.29
C TYR A 359 21.50 47.89 -32.55
N LYS A 360 20.64 47.15 -33.28
CA LYS A 360 19.55 46.37 -32.68
C LYS A 360 20.06 45.19 -31.85
N ILE A 361 21.07 44.48 -32.36
CA ILE A 361 21.73 43.38 -31.64
C ILE A 361 22.40 43.89 -30.36
N LEU A 362 23.13 45.01 -30.49
CA LEU A 362 23.78 45.69 -29.39
C LEU A 362 22.77 46.11 -28.31
N LYS A 363 21.69 46.77 -28.72
CA LYS A 363 20.59 47.22 -27.86
C LYS A 363 19.97 46.07 -27.09
N GLU A 364 19.69 44.93 -27.74
CA GLU A 364 19.12 43.74 -27.09
C GLU A 364 20.10 43.07 -26.12
N ARG A 365 21.41 43.07 -26.41
CA ARG A 365 22.43 42.56 -25.49
C ARG A 365 22.51 43.40 -24.22
N ILE A 366 22.64 44.73 -24.36
CA ILE A 366 22.67 45.67 -23.22
C ILE A 366 21.38 45.58 -22.40
N LYS A 367 20.22 45.53 -23.07
CA LYS A 367 18.91 45.45 -22.42
C LYS A 367 18.79 44.24 -21.49
N LYS A 368 19.28 43.06 -21.88
CA LYS A 368 19.26 41.86 -21.03
C LYS A 368 20.07 42.06 -19.75
N SER A 369 21.26 42.65 -19.85
CA SER A 369 22.15 42.88 -18.71
C SER A 369 21.63 43.98 -17.79
N ILE A 370 21.00 45.03 -18.35
CA ILE A 370 20.27 46.06 -17.56
C ILE A 370 19.09 45.45 -16.79
N VAL A 371 18.29 44.58 -17.42
CA VAL A 371 17.12 43.96 -16.75
C VAL A 371 17.56 43.08 -15.58
N LYS A 372 18.65 42.32 -15.73
CA LYS A 372 19.25 41.55 -14.62
C LYS A 372 19.70 42.48 -13.48
N LEU A 373 20.44 43.54 -13.81
CA LEU A 373 20.88 44.55 -12.85
C LEU A 373 19.70 45.20 -12.09
N CYS A 374 18.62 45.55 -12.79
CA CYS A 374 17.43 46.15 -12.16
C CYS A 374 16.73 45.20 -11.19
N ARG A 375 16.68 43.90 -11.51
CA ARG A 375 16.06 42.89 -10.63
C ARG A 375 16.84 42.68 -9.34
N ASP A 376 18.16 42.76 -9.41
CA ASP A 376 19.06 42.36 -8.34
C ASP A 376 19.56 43.56 -7.51
N LYS A 377 20.12 44.59 -8.14
CA LYS A 377 20.63 45.78 -7.44
C LYS A 377 19.50 46.67 -6.88
N PHE A 378 18.38 46.74 -7.58
CA PHE A 378 17.27 47.63 -7.22
C PHE A 378 16.05 46.90 -6.63
N ASN A 379 16.08 45.55 -6.52
CA ASN A 379 15.04 44.69 -5.94
C ASN A 379 13.59 44.95 -6.43
N LYS A 380 13.41 45.58 -7.60
CA LYS A 380 12.09 45.85 -8.18
C LYS A 380 11.64 44.67 -9.02
N SER A 381 10.94 43.74 -8.39
CA SER A 381 10.32 42.60 -9.04
C SER A 381 8.97 42.99 -9.64
N GLY A 382 8.97 43.44 -10.88
CA GLY A 382 7.75 43.78 -11.63
C GLY A 382 8.04 44.39 -13.00
N SER A 383 7.10 44.26 -13.94
CA SER A 383 7.12 45.03 -15.19
C SER A 383 7.23 46.51 -14.85
N VAL A 384 8.17 47.23 -15.47
CA VAL A 384 8.42 48.67 -15.24
C VAL A 384 7.23 49.56 -15.68
N THR A 385 6.10 48.95 -16.04
CA THR A 385 4.89 49.57 -16.61
C THR A 385 3.90 50.09 -15.56
N GLY A 386 4.28 50.25 -14.29
CA GLY A 386 3.31 50.53 -13.21
C GLY A 386 3.79 51.42 -12.06
N ILE A 387 4.83 52.24 -12.26
CA ILE A 387 5.30 53.17 -11.22
C ILE A 387 4.80 54.58 -11.57
N SER A 388 4.18 55.26 -10.61
CA SER A 388 3.71 56.66 -10.73
C SER A 388 4.81 57.57 -11.29
N THR A 389 4.44 58.51 -12.17
CA THR A 389 5.32 59.34 -13.01
C THR A 389 6.47 60.02 -12.25
N THR A 390 6.33 60.28 -10.96
CA THR A 390 7.37 60.95 -10.16
C THR A 390 8.45 60.00 -9.62
N GLN A 391 8.11 58.74 -9.30
CA GLN A 391 9.06 57.76 -8.77
C GLN A 391 9.73 56.93 -9.87
N SER A 392 9.08 56.80 -11.03
CA SER A 392 9.68 56.22 -12.23
C SER A 392 10.86 57.08 -12.70
N ASP A 393 10.68 58.40 -12.73
CA ASP A 393 11.66 59.32 -13.32
C ASP A 393 12.92 59.45 -12.46
N GLN A 394 12.77 59.42 -11.13
CA GLN A 394 13.91 59.34 -10.20
C GLN A 394 14.69 58.05 -10.38
N PHE A 395 14.00 56.91 -10.53
CA PHE A 395 14.63 55.61 -10.78
C PHE A 395 15.35 55.56 -12.12
N TYR A 396 14.74 56.07 -13.19
CA TYR A 396 15.38 56.15 -14.51
C TYR A 396 16.62 57.06 -14.48
N SER A 397 16.55 58.17 -13.74
CA SER A 397 17.68 59.07 -13.55
C SER A 397 18.83 58.40 -12.80
N GLU A 398 18.54 57.69 -11.72
CA GLU A 398 19.53 56.95 -10.94
C GLU A 398 20.16 55.79 -11.74
N LEU A 399 19.34 55.02 -12.45
CA LEU A 399 19.80 53.96 -13.34
C LEU A 399 20.67 54.53 -14.47
N TYR A 400 20.27 55.66 -15.07
CA TYR A 400 21.03 56.31 -16.12
C TYR A 400 22.41 56.78 -15.62
N VAL A 401 22.46 57.46 -14.48
CA VAL A 401 23.72 57.90 -13.87
C VAL A 401 24.63 56.70 -13.58
N PHE A 402 24.06 55.61 -13.05
CA PHE A 402 24.81 54.39 -12.78
C PHE A 402 25.37 53.75 -14.06
N LEU A 403 24.54 53.55 -15.08
CA LEU A 403 24.98 52.94 -16.34
C LEU A 403 26.04 53.79 -17.06
N MET A 404 25.88 55.12 -17.03
CA MET A 404 26.86 56.04 -17.60
C MET A 404 28.19 55.98 -16.86
N GLU A 405 28.17 55.90 -15.53
CA GLU A 405 29.38 55.78 -14.72
C GLU A 405 30.10 54.45 -14.97
N GLU A 406 29.36 53.34 -15.03
CA GLU A 406 29.92 52.02 -15.35
C GLU A 406 30.53 51.97 -16.76
N MET A 407 29.83 52.51 -17.76
CA MET A 407 30.37 52.61 -19.12
C MET A 407 31.63 53.47 -19.16
N ARG A 408 31.67 54.59 -18.43
CA ARG A 408 32.85 55.46 -18.32
C ARG A 408 34.02 54.72 -17.67
N GLN A 409 33.77 53.96 -16.61
CA GLN A 409 34.80 53.16 -15.94
C GLN A 409 35.38 52.08 -16.86
N VAL A 410 34.53 51.35 -17.59
CA VAL A 410 34.96 50.35 -18.58
C VAL A 410 35.82 51.00 -19.67
N LEU A 411 35.39 52.16 -20.21
CA LEU A 411 36.17 52.92 -21.20
C LEU A 411 37.54 53.34 -20.66
N ILE A 412 37.59 53.89 -19.43
CA ILE A 412 38.86 54.30 -18.81
C ILE A 412 39.78 53.10 -18.60
N ASN A 413 39.24 51.96 -18.16
CA ASN A 413 40.01 50.75 -17.96
C ASN A 413 40.58 50.22 -19.29
N MET A 414 39.77 50.14 -20.35
CA MET A 414 40.24 49.71 -21.67
C MET A 414 41.28 50.65 -22.27
N VAL A 415 41.13 51.98 -22.11
CA VAL A 415 42.13 52.95 -22.58
C VAL A 415 43.43 52.85 -21.77
N ARG A 416 43.33 52.55 -20.46
CA ARG A 416 44.48 52.33 -19.59
C ARG A 416 45.21 51.02 -19.90
N GLU A 417 44.48 49.97 -20.24
CA GLU A 417 45.02 48.66 -20.65
C GLU A 417 45.64 48.70 -22.05
N ASN A 418 45.03 49.44 -22.99
CA ASN A 418 45.55 49.65 -24.35
C ASN A 418 46.54 50.82 -24.48
N LYS A 419 47.25 51.18 -23.40
CA LYS A 419 48.14 52.36 -23.33
C LYS A 419 49.29 52.38 -24.34
N GLU A 420 49.54 51.30 -25.06
CA GLU A 420 50.57 51.21 -26.10
C GLU A 420 50.05 51.48 -27.53
N ALA A 421 48.73 51.49 -27.79
CA ALA A 421 48.19 51.55 -29.16
C ALA A 421 47.31 52.77 -29.51
N LEU A 422 46.71 53.47 -28.54
CA LEU A 422 45.61 54.43 -28.80
C LEU A 422 45.86 55.89 -28.33
N GLN A 423 47.10 56.25 -27.95
CA GLN A 423 47.37 57.45 -27.15
C GLN A 423 47.07 58.80 -27.84
N GLU A 424 46.96 58.88 -29.17
CA GLU A 424 46.78 60.18 -29.85
C GLU A 424 45.33 60.55 -30.21
N ASP A 425 44.44 59.59 -30.52
CA ASP A 425 43.13 59.93 -31.09
C ASP A 425 41.99 59.99 -30.06
N PHE A 426 42.03 59.18 -28.99
CA PHE A 426 40.97 59.16 -27.97
C PHE A 426 41.10 60.25 -26.89
N SER A 427 42.33 60.71 -26.63
CA SER A 427 42.61 61.76 -25.64
C SER A 427 41.88 63.07 -25.97
N HIS A 428 41.70 63.35 -27.26
CA HIS A 428 41.05 64.56 -27.74
C HIS A 428 39.50 64.50 -27.70
N LEU A 429 38.92 63.29 -27.64
CA LEU A 429 37.47 63.07 -27.56
C LEU A 429 36.96 63.17 -26.11
N LEU A 430 37.74 62.66 -25.16
CA LEU A 430 37.44 62.70 -23.73
C LEU A 430 37.64 64.09 -23.11
N SER A 431 38.52 64.92 -23.69
CA SER A 431 38.78 66.28 -23.19
C SER A 431 37.72 67.32 -23.62
N LYS A 432 36.89 67.02 -24.63
CA LYS A 432 35.90 67.95 -25.18
C LYS A 432 34.53 67.31 -25.35
N LYS A 433 33.77 67.20 -24.25
CA LYS A 433 32.33 67.54 -24.24
C LYS A 433 31.74 67.35 -22.84
N LYS A 434 31.82 68.43 -22.07
CA LYS A 434 30.87 68.78 -21.00
C LYS A 434 29.56 69.36 -21.60
N THR A 435 29.23 69.05 -22.88
CA THR A 435 28.22 69.80 -23.67
C THR A 435 27.58 68.99 -24.82
N ILE A 436 27.35 67.69 -24.65
CA ILE A 436 26.25 67.03 -25.38
C ILE A 436 25.65 65.98 -24.46
N GLN A 437 24.91 66.51 -23.48
CA GLN A 437 23.62 65.96 -23.11
C GLN A 437 22.66 66.27 -24.28
N ASP A 438 21.67 65.41 -24.50
CA ASP A 438 20.66 65.46 -25.56
C ASP A 438 21.26 65.09 -26.94
N VAL A 439 20.97 63.95 -27.57
CA VAL A 439 19.66 63.66 -28.20
C VAL A 439 19.47 62.13 -28.44
N GLY A 440 20.44 61.26 -28.11
CA GLY A 440 20.48 59.91 -28.70
C GLY A 440 19.72 58.76 -28.01
N PHE A 441 19.20 58.91 -26.79
CA PHE A 441 18.64 57.78 -26.02
C PHE A 441 17.15 57.89 -25.66
N GLN A 442 16.48 59.00 -26.02
CA GLN A 442 15.04 59.13 -25.77
C GLN A 442 14.17 58.23 -26.65
N GLU A 443 14.64 57.80 -27.83
CA GLU A 443 13.86 56.91 -28.70
C GLU A 443 13.80 55.45 -28.21
N ILE A 444 14.59 55.04 -27.22
CA ILE A 444 14.53 53.67 -26.70
C ILE A 444 13.39 53.50 -25.68
N ILE A 445 12.83 54.58 -25.13
CA ILE A 445 11.86 54.51 -24.04
C ILE A 445 10.43 54.90 -24.48
N VAL A 446 10.23 55.51 -25.66
CA VAL A 446 8.89 55.97 -26.11
C VAL A 446 8.15 54.98 -27.02
N GLU A 447 8.80 53.96 -27.60
CA GLU A 447 8.06 52.87 -28.28
C GLU A 447 7.57 51.83 -27.27
N LYS A 448 6.54 52.20 -26.49
CA LYS A 448 5.45 51.34 -26.00
C LYS A 448 4.40 52.18 -25.26
N THR A 449 3.82 53.13 -25.97
CA THR A 449 2.46 53.64 -25.72
C THR A 449 1.71 53.65 -27.04
N ASN A 450 1.41 52.44 -27.51
CA ASN A 450 0.14 52.04 -28.14
C ASN A 450 0.05 50.52 -28.13
#